data_AF-A0A2Y9RX13-F1
#
_entry.id   AF-A0A2Y9RX13-F1
#
_cell.length_a   1.000
_cell.length_b   1.000
_cell.length_c   1.000
_cell.angle_alpha   90.00
_cell.angle_beta   90.00
_cell.angle_gamma   90.00
#
_symmetry.space_group_name_H-M   'P 1'
#
loop_
_entity.id
_entity.type
_entity.pdbx_description
1 polymer ?
#
loop_
_entity_poly.entity_id
_entity_poly.type
_entity_poly.pdbx_seq_one_letter_code
_entity_poly.pdbx_strand_id
1 'polypeptide(L)'
;MAQKPLRLLACGDVEGKFDVLFNRVRAIQKKSGNFDLLLCVGNFFGSTPSAEWEEYKTGIKKAPIQTYVLGANSKETVEYFQDADGCELAENITYLGRKGVFTGTSGLQIVYLSGTESLNELVPGYSFSPNDVSSLRTMLCSASQFKGVDILLTSPWPKDVGNFGNSSGEVDTKKCGSALVSSLAVVLKPRYHFAALEKTYYERLPYRNHIVLQENAQHATRFIALANVGNPDKKKYLYAFSIIPMKLMDAAELVKQPPDVTENPYRKSGKDTTIGKQTPAPEEESACQFFFDLNEKQGRKRSSTGRHGKSSPHPKQPCKPPQPPGSCWFCLASPEVEKHLVVSVGTHVIPVPLSCCATDDIKDAFISQAQEQQIELLEIPEHSDIKQIAQPGAAYFYVELDTGEKLFHRIKKNFPLQFGREVLASEAILNIPDKSDWRQCQISKEEEETLARRFRKDFEPFDFTLDN
;
A
#
# COMPACT_ATOMS: atom_id res chain seq x y z
N MET A 1 -27.61 20.27 -13.71
CA MET A 1 -26.70 21.22 -14.37
C MET A 1 -25.28 20.76 -14.11
N ALA A 2 -24.49 20.50 -15.15
CA ALA A 2 -23.10 20.07 -14.98
C ALA A 2 -22.32 21.17 -14.23
N GLN A 3 -21.75 20.81 -13.07
CA GLN A 3 -21.13 21.79 -12.19
C GLN A 3 -19.77 22.22 -12.74
N LYS A 4 -19.52 23.54 -12.77
CA LYS A 4 -18.28 24.09 -13.34
C LYS A 4 -17.09 23.72 -12.44
N PRO A 5 -16.03 23.09 -12.97
CA PRO A 5 -14.85 22.77 -12.19
C PRO A 5 -14.08 24.04 -11.82
N LEU A 6 -13.55 24.06 -10.60
CA LEU A 6 -12.61 25.08 -10.14
C LEU A 6 -11.25 24.83 -10.78
N ARG A 7 -10.54 25.90 -11.12
CA ARG A 7 -9.21 25.85 -11.75
C ARG A 7 -8.19 26.43 -10.79
N LEU A 8 -7.27 25.59 -10.32
CA LEU A 8 -6.29 25.96 -9.31
C LEU A 8 -4.87 25.82 -9.86
N LEU A 9 -3.98 26.61 -9.28
CA LEU A 9 -2.54 26.48 -9.43
C LEU A 9 -1.95 26.06 -8.09
N ALA A 10 -1.03 25.09 -8.10
CA ALA A 10 -0.21 24.75 -6.95
C ALA A 10 1.26 25.07 -7.28
N CYS A 11 1.98 25.69 -6.34
CA CYS A 11 3.37 26.10 -6.47
C CYS A 11 4.22 25.50 -5.34
N GLY A 12 5.43 25.05 -5.68
CA GLY A 12 6.44 24.62 -4.71
C GLY A 12 7.12 25.79 -4.00
N ASP A 13 8.42 25.64 -3.75
CA ASP A 13 9.24 26.65 -3.06
C ASP A 13 9.45 27.91 -3.90
N VAL A 14 8.94 29.05 -3.44
CA VAL A 14 9.11 30.36 -4.09
C VAL A 14 10.45 30.99 -3.75
N GLU A 15 10.94 30.79 -2.51
CA GLU A 15 12.22 31.29 -2.01
C GLU A 15 12.43 32.80 -2.27
N GLY A 16 11.36 33.61 -2.17
CA GLY A 16 11.42 35.06 -2.39
C GLY A 16 11.45 35.52 -3.85
N LYS A 17 11.34 34.61 -4.83
CA LYS A 17 11.31 34.90 -6.28
C LYS A 17 9.89 35.23 -6.76
N PHE A 18 9.28 36.26 -6.19
CA PHE A 18 7.86 36.59 -6.39
C PHE A 18 7.57 37.03 -7.81
N ASP A 19 8.42 37.87 -8.39
CA ASP A 19 8.23 38.37 -9.75
C ASP A 19 8.25 37.23 -10.78
N VAL A 20 9.15 36.26 -10.61
CA VAL A 20 9.26 35.07 -11.48
C VAL A 20 7.98 34.25 -11.42
N LEU A 21 7.46 34.00 -10.21
CA LEU A 21 6.22 33.27 -10.00
C LEU A 21 5.03 34.02 -10.63
N PHE A 22 4.81 35.26 -10.25
CA PHE A 22 3.61 36.00 -10.65
C PHE A 22 3.62 36.38 -12.13
N ASN A 23 4.79 36.63 -12.73
CA ASN A 23 4.89 36.78 -14.19
C ASN A 23 4.53 35.49 -14.92
N ARG A 24 4.95 34.32 -14.39
CA ARG A 24 4.56 33.03 -14.94
C ARG A 24 3.05 32.79 -14.82
N VAL A 25 2.46 33.12 -13.67
CA VAL A 25 1.00 33.00 -13.44
C VAL A 25 0.23 33.88 -14.43
N ARG A 26 0.62 35.15 -14.60
CA ARG A 26 0.02 36.06 -15.60
C ARG A 26 0.10 35.48 -17.01
N ALA A 27 1.25 34.93 -17.39
CA ALA A 27 1.44 34.30 -18.70
C ALA A 27 0.54 33.08 -18.90
N ILE A 28 0.32 32.28 -17.85
CA ILE A 28 -0.58 31.11 -17.89
C ILE A 28 -2.04 31.54 -17.99
N GLN A 29 -2.46 32.54 -17.21
CA GLN A 29 -3.84 33.06 -17.30
C GLN A 29 -4.15 33.64 -18.67
N LYS A 30 -3.19 34.35 -19.28
CA LYS A 30 -3.32 34.86 -20.65
C LYS A 30 -3.50 33.76 -21.68
N LYS A 31 -2.87 32.60 -21.50
CA LYS A 31 -2.92 31.46 -22.45
C LYS A 31 -4.10 30.53 -22.22
N SER A 32 -4.34 30.17 -20.98
CA SER A 32 -5.27 29.10 -20.60
C SER A 32 -6.57 29.64 -19.98
N GLY A 33 -6.72 30.96 -19.83
CA GLY A 33 -7.85 31.60 -19.16
C GLY A 33 -7.66 31.69 -17.65
N ASN A 34 -8.65 32.28 -16.97
CA ASN A 34 -8.58 32.59 -15.55
C ASN A 34 -8.52 31.33 -14.68
N PHE A 35 -7.81 31.47 -13.56
CA PHE A 35 -7.68 30.50 -12.47
C PHE A 35 -8.25 31.15 -11.21
N ASP A 36 -8.86 30.35 -10.35
CA ASP A 36 -9.56 30.82 -9.16
C ASP A 36 -8.57 31.11 -8.02
N LEU A 37 -7.60 30.21 -7.79
CA LEU A 37 -6.68 30.27 -6.64
C LEU A 37 -5.26 29.81 -6.99
N LEU A 38 -4.26 30.33 -6.27
CA LEU A 38 -2.88 29.85 -6.22
C LEU A 38 -2.56 29.33 -4.81
N LEU A 39 -2.04 28.11 -4.71
CA LEU A 39 -1.65 27.46 -3.46
C LEU A 39 -0.13 27.27 -3.43
N CYS A 40 0.58 28.00 -2.58
CA CYS A 40 2.02 27.85 -2.39
C CYS A 40 2.30 26.94 -1.20
N VAL A 41 2.88 25.76 -1.46
CA VAL A 41 3.05 24.69 -0.47
C VAL A 41 4.48 24.54 0.05
N GLY A 42 5.42 25.36 -0.41
CA GLY A 42 6.81 25.35 0.06
C GLY A 42 7.22 26.65 0.76
N ASN A 43 8.52 26.91 0.79
CA ASN A 43 9.08 28.15 1.28
C ASN A 43 8.62 29.33 0.41
N PHE A 44 7.72 30.16 0.94
CA PHE A 44 7.30 31.36 0.23
C PHE A 44 8.39 32.45 0.27
N PHE A 45 8.96 32.68 1.45
CA PHE A 45 10.08 33.58 1.68
C PHE A 45 11.43 32.85 1.56
N GLY A 46 12.47 33.57 1.16
CA GLY A 46 13.85 33.09 1.21
C GLY A 46 14.52 33.45 2.55
N SER A 47 15.72 32.92 2.80
CA SER A 47 16.49 33.20 4.03
C SER A 47 17.01 34.65 4.11
N THR A 48 17.01 35.38 2.99
CA THR A 48 17.44 36.77 2.92
C THR A 48 16.25 37.68 2.59
N PRO A 49 16.13 38.86 3.23
CA PRO A 49 15.12 39.85 2.87
C PRO A 49 15.18 40.19 1.38
N SER A 50 14.05 40.12 0.70
CA SER A 50 13.93 40.44 -0.72
C SER A 50 13.36 41.83 -0.90
N ALA A 51 14.03 42.67 -1.69
CA ALA A 51 13.49 43.97 -2.09
C ALA A 51 12.15 43.83 -2.84
N GLU A 52 11.95 42.70 -3.55
CA GLU A 52 10.67 42.40 -4.21
C GLU A 52 9.52 42.36 -3.19
N TRP A 53 9.75 41.82 -1.99
CA TRP A 53 8.70 41.67 -0.98
C TRP A 53 8.13 43.02 -0.53
N GLU A 54 8.99 44.02 -0.33
CA GLU A 54 8.56 45.35 0.10
C GLU A 54 7.63 46.03 -0.93
N GLU A 55 7.84 45.78 -2.23
CA GLU A 55 6.95 46.28 -3.28
C GLU A 55 5.56 45.62 -3.24
N TYR A 56 5.48 44.33 -2.89
CA TYR A 56 4.21 43.63 -2.69
C TYR A 56 3.51 44.08 -1.40
N LYS A 57 4.27 44.24 -0.33
CA LYS A 57 3.77 44.67 0.99
C LYS A 57 3.24 46.11 0.97
N THR A 58 3.89 47.00 0.24
CA THR A 58 3.46 48.40 0.06
C THR A 58 2.34 48.55 -0.99
N GLY A 59 2.04 47.49 -1.75
CA GLY A 59 0.99 47.49 -2.78
C GLY A 59 1.42 48.11 -4.12
N ILE A 60 2.71 48.43 -4.30
CA ILE A 60 3.29 48.85 -5.59
C ILE A 60 3.08 47.74 -6.63
N LYS A 61 3.36 46.50 -6.22
CA LYS A 61 3.07 45.29 -7.00
C LYS A 61 1.93 44.51 -6.34
N LYS A 62 1.13 43.85 -7.18
CA LYS A 62 -0.01 43.04 -6.73
C LYS A 62 0.08 41.63 -7.27
N ALA A 63 -0.31 40.64 -6.45
CA ALA A 63 -0.47 39.28 -6.92
C ALA A 63 -1.64 39.22 -7.92
N PRO A 64 -1.47 38.51 -9.05
CA PRO A 64 -2.47 38.49 -10.13
C PRO A 64 -3.73 37.68 -9.77
N ILE A 65 -3.65 36.86 -8.73
CA ILE A 65 -4.74 36.02 -8.21
C ILE A 65 -4.62 35.84 -6.70
N GLN A 66 -5.73 35.46 -6.06
CA GLN A 66 -5.75 35.09 -4.66
C GLN A 66 -4.77 33.94 -4.40
N THR A 67 -3.76 34.24 -3.60
CA THR A 67 -2.63 33.37 -3.32
C THR A 67 -2.66 32.98 -1.85
N TYR A 68 -2.77 31.69 -1.58
CA TYR A 68 -2.69 31.12 -0.24
C TYR A 68 -1.32 30.49 -0.03
N VAL A 69 -0.68 30.82 1.08
CA VAL A 69 0.66 30.35 1.42
C VAL A 69 0.64 29.54 2.72
N LEU A 70 1.48 28.51 2.78
CA LEU A 70 1.83 27.84 4.03
C LEU A 70 2.84 28.69 4.83
N GLY A 71 2.96 28.37 6.12
CA GLY A 71 3.81 29.10 7.06
C GLY A 71 5.30 28.81 6.92
N ALA A 72 6.07 29.42 7.81
CA ALA A 72 7.51 29.27 7.88
C ALA A 72 7.94 27.80 8.04
N ASN A 73 9.02 27.41 7.38
CA ASN A 73 9.67 26.10 7.54
C ASN A 73 11.08 26.22 8.15
N SER A 74 11.57 27.45 8.37
CA SER A 74 12.84 27.74 9.02
C SER A 74 12.73 28.93 9.96
N LYS A 75 13.67 29.04 10.91
CA LYS A 75 13.69 30.08 11.94
C LYS A 75 13.73 31.50 11.36
N GLU A 76 14.45 31.66 10.24
CA GLU A 76 14.69 32.94 9.57
C GLU A 76 13.39 33.50 8.96
N THR A 77 12.51 32.61 8.50
CA THR A 77 11.27 33.01 7.84
C THR A 77 10.09 33.26 8.79
N VAL A 78 10.22 32.95 10.08
CA VAL A 78 9.13 33.09 11.06
C VAL A 78 8.66 34.53 11.18
N GLU A 79 9.57 35.50 11.10
CA GLU A 79 9.28 36.92 11.29
C GLU A 79 8.27 37.49 10.27
N TYR A 80 8.15 36.86 9.09
CA TYR A 80 7.18 37.25 8.07
C TYR A 80 5.73 36.83 8.43
N PHE A 81 5.56 35.90 9.38
CA PHE A 81 4.27 35.35 9.78
C PHE A 81 3.95 35.77 11.22
N GLN A 82 3.23 36.88 11.36
CA GLN A 82 2.95 37.50 12.66
C GLN A 82 1.87 36.78 13.47
N ASP A 83 0.87 36.22 12.78
CA ASP A 83 -0.28 35.56 13.39
C ASP A 83 -0.24 34.05 13.14
N ALA A 84 -0.41 33.24 14.18
CA ALA A 84 -0.42 31.79 14.07
C ALA A 84 -1.70 31.24 13.40
N ASP A 85 -2.83 31.96 13.49
CA ASP A 85 -4.12 31.52 12.97
C ASP A 85 -4.37 31.92 11.50
N GLY A 86 -3.38 32.59 10.89
CA GLY A 86 -3.42 33.05 9.51
C GLY A 86 -3.71 34.54 9.42
N CYS A 87 -3.15 35.18 8.40
CA CYS A 87 -3.31 36.63 8.19
C CYS A 87 -3.11 36.99 6.71
N GLU A 88 -3.63 38.16 6.33
CA GLU A 88 -3.28 38.75 5.04
C GLU A 88 -1.87 39.35 5.13
N LEU A 89 -0.96 38.86 4.30
CA LEU A 89 0.44 39.30 4.28
C LEU A 89 0.62 40.52 3.36
N ALA A 90 -0.12 40.54 2.26
CA ALA A 90 -0.18 41.62 1.27
C ALA A 90 -1.47 41.44 0.44
N GLU A 91 -1.82 42.43 -0.39
CA GLU A 91 -3.02 42.36 -1.22
C GLU A 91 -3.02 41.09 -2.11
N ASN A 92 -4.06 40.27 -1.99
CA ASN A 92 -4.23 38.96 -2.63
C ASN A 92 -3.22 37.87 -2.18
N ILE A 93 -2.50 38.06 -1.07
CA ILE A 93 -1.57 37.08 -0.50
C ILE A 93 -1.93 36.81 0.95
N THR A 94 -2.40 35.61 1.24
CA THR A 94 -2.91 35.23 2.56
C THR A 94 -2.17 34.01 3.10
N TYR A 95 -1.64 34.14 4.32
CA TYR A 95 -1.16 33.02 5.10
C TYR A 95 -2.35 32.26 5.69
N LEU A 96 -2.41 30.95 5.44
CA LEU A 96 -3.52 30.11 5.92
C LEU A 96 -3.49 29.87 7.44
N GLY A 97 -2.34 30.03 8.09
CA GLY A 97 -2.15 29.69 9.50
C GLY A 97 -1.38 28.39 9.70
N ARG A 98 -1.15 28.05 10.97
CA ARG A 98 -0.29 26.93 11.35
C ARG A 98 -0.90 25.58 10.99
N LYS A 99 -2.19 25.43 11.21
CA LYS A 99 -2.99 24.25 10.86
C LYS A 99 -4.45 24.65 10.73
N GLY A 100 -5.20 24.00 9.86
CA GLY A 100 -6.64 24.23 9.81
C GLY A 100 -7.31 23.67 8.58
N VAL A 101 -8.55 24.12 8.38
CA VAL A 101 -9.39 23.73 7.26
C VAL A 101 -9.93 25.00 6.62
N PHE A 102 -9.49 25.26 5.39
CA PHE A 102 -10.05 26.31 4.56
C PHE A 102 -11.24 25.75 3.78
N THR A 103 -12.40 26.39 3.91
CA THR A 103 -13.60 26.04 3.15
C THR A 103 -13.96 27.21 2.25
N GLY A 104 -13.80 27.04 0.94
CA GLY A 104 -14.18 28.05 -0.04
C GLY A 104 -15.70 28.17 -0.20
N THR A 105 -16.16 29.29 -0.76
CA THR A 105 -17.59 29.51 -1.07
C THR A 105 -18.16 28.49 -2.06
N SER A 106 -17.30 27.89 -2.88
CA SER A 106 -17.61 26.79 -3.78
C SER A 106 -17.79 25.44 -3.08
N GLY A 107 -17.56 25.36 -1.77
CA GLY A 107 -17.59 24.11 -1.00
C GLY A 107 -16.28 23.30 -1.06
N LEU A 108 -15.24 23.82 -1.73
CA LEU A 108 -13.90 23.23 -1.75
C LEU A 108 -13.31 23.19 -0.33
N GLN A 109 -12.84 22.02 0.10
CA GLN A 109 -12.20 21.84 1.40
C GLN A 109 -10.70 21.59 1.27
N ILE A 110 -9.91 22.54 1.75
CA ILE A 110 -8.44 22.46 1.77
C ILE A 110 -8.00 22.31 3.22
N VAL A 111 -7.33 21.21 3.54
CA VAL A 111 -6.66 21.03 4.83
C VAL A 111 -5.20 21.43 4.65
N TYR A 112 -4.67 22.18 5.60
CA TYR A 112 -3.29 22.64 5.57
C TYR A 112 -2.58 22.38 6.90
N LEU A 113 -1.30 22.06 6.80
CA LEU A 113 -0.38 21.91 7.91
C LEU A 113 0.95 22.59 7.55
N SER A 114 1.23 23.69 8.24
CA SER A 114 2.41 24.53 7.99
C SER A 114 3.59 24.11 8.85
N GLY A 115 4.79 24.27 8.31
CA GLY A 115 6.06 24.01 9.00
C GLY A 115 6.62 22.61 8.81
N THR A 116 7.65 22.28 9.59
CA THR A 116 8.35 20.99 9.60
C THR A 116 8.02 20.15 10.83
N GLU A 117 8.22 18.84 10.76
CA GLU A 117 7.98 17.95 11.90
C GLU A 117 8.98 18.23 13.03
N SER A 118 8.46 18.40 14.26
CA SER A 118 9.26 18.49 15.48
C SER A 118 8.66 17.66 16.61
N LEU A 119 9.52 16.94 17.32
CA LEU A 119 9.17 16.13 18.49
C LEU A 119 9.59 16.80 19.82
N ASN A 120 10.02 18.05 19.76
CA ASN A 120 10.44 18.80 20.94
C ASN A 120 9.24 19.19 21.81
N GLU A 121 9.45 19.32 23.13
CA GLU A 121 8.42 19.78 24.07
C GLU A 121 7.95 21.21 23.76
N LEU A 122 8.89 22.09 23.40
CA LEU A 122 8.62 23.44 22.90
C LEU A 122 8.66 23.42 21.38
N VAL A 123 7.49 23.50 20.76
CA VAL A 123 7.35 23.44 19.30
C VAL A 123 7.65 24.82 18.71
N PRO A 124 8.66 24.95 17.84
CA PRO A 124 8.97 26.22 17.19
C PRO A 124 7.81 26.71 16.30
N GLY A 125 7.71 28.03 16.08
CA GLY A 125 6.68 28.64 15.22
C GLY A 125 6.73 28.23 13.75
N TYR A 126 7.79 27.54 13.32
CA TYR A 126 7.98 26.96 11.98
C TYR A 126 7.82 25.43 11.97
N SER A 127 7.26 24.85 13.02
CA SER A 127 7.11 23.40 13.15
C SER A 127 5.72 22.98 13.64
N PHE A 128 5.36 21.74 13.35
CA PHE A 128 4.16 21.08 13.84
C PHE A 128 4.52 19.85 14.70
N SER A 129 3.61 19.52 15.60
CA SER A 129 3.76 18.44 16.58
C SER A 129 2.73 17.31 16.39
N PRO A 130 2.90 16.17 17.07
CA PRO A 130 1.87 15.12 17.09
C PRO A 130 0.51 15.59 17.62
N ASN A 131 0.49 16.56 18.55
CA ASN A 131 -0.73 17.16 19.07
C ASN A 131 -1.46 17.98 18.00
N ASP A 132 -0.73 18.62 17.11
CA ASP A 132 -1.29 19.40 16.00
C ASP A 132 -2.02 18.50 15.01
N VAL A 133 -1.38 17.39 14.64
CA VAL A 133 -1.96 16.36 13.77
C VAL A 133 -3.17 15.69 14.42
N SER A 134 -3.07 15.37 15.72
CA SER A 134 -4.18 14.77 16.47
C SER A 134 -5.40 15.70 16.57
N SER A 135 -5.16 17.00 16.77
CA SER A 135 -6.20 18.02 16.79
C SER A 135 -6.91 18.15 15.43
N LEU A 136 -6.16 18.19 14.32
CA LEU A 136 -6.74 18.20 12.97
C LEU A 136 -7.57 16.94 12.69
N ARG A 137 -7.05 15.77 13.08
CA ARG A 137 -7.76 14.50 12.95
C ARG A 137 -9.09 14.54 13.69
N THR A 138 -9.09 14.96 14.95
CA THR A 138 -10.32 15.03 15.76
C THR A 138 -11.32 16.03 15.20
N MET A 139 -10.85 17.18 14.71
CA MET A 139 -11.71 18.21 14.10
C MET A 139 -12.45 17.70 12.86
N LEU A 140 -11.79 16.91 12.01
CA LEU A 140 -12.36 16.46 10.73
C LEU A 140 -13.08 15.12 10.83
N CYS A 141 -12.55 14.18 11.61
CA CYS A 141 -13.05 12.79 11.66
C CYS A 141 -14.18 12.58 12.68
N SER A 142 -14.48 13.56 13.52
CA SER A 142 -15.62 13.49 14.45
C SER A 142 -16.97 13.57 13.76
N ALA A 143 -17.01 13.99 12.49
CA ALA A 143 -18.21 13.94 11.67
C ALA A 143 -18.57 12.49 11.29
N SER A 144 -19.79 12.06 11.62
CA SER A 144 -20.29 10.68 11.43
C SER A 144 -20.30 10.17 9.98
N GLN A 145 -19.95 11.00 8.99
CA GLN A 145 -19.88 10.66 7.56
C GLN A 145 -18.62 11.21 6.88
N PHE A 146 -17.49 11.33 7.59
CA PHE A 146 -16.25 11.81 6.99
C PHE A 146 -15.76 10.87 5.87
N LYS A 147 -15.85 11.33 4.61
CA LYS A 147 -15.42 10.56 3.43
C LYS A 147 -13.97 10.83 3.07
N GLY A 148 -13.48 12.03 3.32
CA GLY A 148 -12.16 12.52 2.96
C GLY A 148 -12.17 14.03 2.72
N VAL A 149 -11.09 14.56 2.15
CA VAL A 149 -10.96 16.00 1.83
C VAL A 149 -10.52 16.23 0.38
N ASP A 150 -10.80 17.41 -0.16
CA ASP A 150 -10.42 17.70 -1.56
C ASP A 150 -8.91 17.82 -1.72
N ILE A 151 -8.28 18.64 -0.87
CA ILE A 151 -6.87 18.97 -0.98
C ILE A 151 -6.22 18.92 0.41
N LEU A 152 -5.05 18.29 0.51
CA LEU A 152 -4.14 18.39 1.63
C LEU A 152 -2.88 19.14 1.20
N LEU A 153 -2.52 20.19 1.94
CA LEU A 153 -1.30 20.97 1.73
C LEU A 153 -0.34 20.74 2.90
N THR A 154 0.87 20.29 2.61
CA THR A 154 1.94 20.16 3.61
C THR A 154 3.24 20.64 3.02
N SER A 155 4.11 21.29 3.80
CA SER A 155 5.44 21.64 3.31
C SER A 155 6.32 20.40 3.10
N PRO A 156 6.59 19.58 4.13
CA PRO A 156 7.39 18.36 3.95
C PRO A 156 6.59 17.28 3.23
N TRP A 157 7.32 16.38 2.58
CA TRP A 157 6.74 15.19 1.99
C TRP A 157 6.26 14.25 3.10
N PRO A 158 5.23 13.43 2.86
CA PRO A 158 4.97 12.27 3.69
C PRO A 158 6.11 11.26 3.56
N LYS A 159 6.53 10.71 4.70
CA LYS A 159 7.46 9.56 4.73
C LYS A 159 6.86 8.37 3.98
N ASP A 160 7.71 7.61 3.29
CA ASP A 160 7.35 6.38 2.57
C ASP A 160 6.43 6.61 1.35
N VAL A 161 6.27 7.85 0.88
CA VAL A 161 5.40 8.19 -0.25
C VAL A 161 5.75 7.46 -1.54
N GLY A 162 7.01 7.06 -1.74
CA GLY A 162 7.44 6.29 -2.91
C GLY A 162 6.99 4.81 -2.91
N ASN A 163 6.52 4.26 -1.78
CA ASN A 163 6.15 2.85 -1.70
C ASN A 163 5.04 2.50 -2.69
N PHE A 164 5.17 1.37 -3.38
CA PHE A 164 4.25 0.89 -4.43
C PHE A 164 4.06 1.82 -5.64
N GLY A 165 4.74 2.96 -5.67
CA GLY A 165 4.64 3.96 -6.74
C GLY A 165 5.73 3.82 -7.79
N ASN A 166 5.75 4.78 -8.71
CA ASN A 166 6.86 5.02 -9.62
C ASN A 166 8.10 5.54 -8.85
N SER A 167 9.28 5.41 -9.46
CA SER A 167 10.52 5.91 -8.86
C SER A 167 10.46 7.42 -8.62
N SER A 168 10.83 7.86 -7.41
CA SER A 168 11.00 9.27 -7.02
C SER A 168 12.30 9.90 -7.55
N GLY A 169 13.06 9.16 -8.36
CA GLY A 169 14.32 9.60 -8.95
C GLY A 169 15.41 9.78 -7.89
N GLU A 170 15.82 11.02 -7.67
CA GLU A 170 16.98 11.40 -6.84
C GLU A 170 16.66 11.38 -5.33
N VAL A 171 15.39 11.42 -4.94
CA VAL A 171 14.96 11.57 -3.55
C VAL A 171 14.64 10.20 -2.94
N ASP A 172 15.35 9.84 -1.87
CA ASP A 172 15.08 8.65 -1.07
C ASP A 172 13.89 8.88 -0.13
N THR A 173 12.69 8.51 -0.57
CA THR A 173 11.43 8.68 0.17
C THR A 173 11.35 7.90 1.48
N LYS A 174 12.30 6.98 1.74
CA LYS A 174 12.37 6.25 3.02
C LYS A 174 13.12 7.04 4.08
N LYS A 175 14.05 7.91 3.65
CA LYS A 175 14.86 8.76 4.53
C LYS A 175 14.30 10.16 4.67
N CYS A 176 13.71 10.70 3.61
CA CYS A 176 13.06 12.01 3.65
C CYS A 176 11.57 11.90 4.02
N GLY A 177 11.01 13.03 4.46
CA GLY A 177 9.60 13.16 4.77
C GLY A 177 9.21 12.90 6.22
N SER A 178 7.97 13.29 6.54
CA SER A 178 7.39 13.29 7.87
C SER A 178 6.47 12.09 8.08
N ALA A 179 6.69 11.36 9.18
CA ALA A 179 5.83 10.23 9.56
C ALA A 179 4.45 10.72 10.03
N LEU A 180 4.41 11.89 10.68
CA LEU A 180 3.17 12.55 11.06
C LEU A 180 2.32 12.91 9.84
N VAL A 181 2.92 13.41 8.76
CA VAL A 181 2.20 13.71 7.51
C VAL A 181 1.67 12.44 6.84
N SER A 182 2.44 11.34 6.84
CA SER A 182 1.96 10.04 6.34
C SER A 182 0.74 9.57 7.13
N SER A 183 0.79 9.67 8.47
CA SER A 183 -0.34 9.31 9.34
C SER A 183 -1.57 10.18 9.07
N LEU A 184 -1.37 11.47 8.81
CA LEU A 184 -2.44 12.40 8.50
C LEU A 184 -3.09 12.06 7.15
N ALA A 185 -2.28 11.76 6.13
CA ALA A 185 -2.78 11.42 4.79
C ALA A 185 -3.61 10.11 4.78
N VAL A 186 -3.25 9.10 5.58
CA VAL A 186 -4.04 7.86 5.75
C VAL A 186 -5.44 8.17 6.29
N VAL A 187 -5.51 9.07 7.27
CA VAL A 187 -6.75 9.38 7.97
C VAL A 187 -7.62 10.32 7.14
N LEU A 188 -7.04 11.39 6.58
CA LEU A 188 -7.78 12.42 5.87
C LEU A 188 -8.19 12.02 4.45
N LYS A 189 -7.50 11.03 3.85
CA LYS A 189 -7.79 10.52 2.51
C LYS A 189 -8.02 11.68 1.52
N PRO A 190 -7.01 12.53 1.27
CA PRO A 190 -7.20 13.66 0.37
C PRO A 190 -7.36 13.19 -1.08
N ARG A 191 -8.03 13.95 -1.95
CA ARG A 191 -7.98 13.66 -3.40
C ARG A 191 -6.69 14.14 -4.03
N TYR A 192 -6.19 15.28 -3.58
CA TYR A 192 -4.90 15.82 -3.97
C TYR A 192 -4.06 16.12 -2.73
N HIS A 193 -2.80 15.70 -2.74
CA HIS A 193 -1.84 16.06 -1.71
C HIS A 193 -0.66 16.75 -2.37
N PHE A 194 -0.46 18.03 -2.07
CA PHE A 194 0.67 18.82 -2.56
C PHE A 194 1.72 19.01 -1.49
N ALA A 195 3.00 18.82 -1.87
CA ALA A 195 4.16 19.03 -1.01
C ALA A 195 5.36 19.67 -1.74
N ALA A 196 6.37 20.10 -0.98
CA ALA A 196 7.56 20.78 -1.50
C ALA A 196 8.81 20.48 -0.63
N LEU A 197 9.74 21.42 -0.48
CA LEU A 197 10.98 21.35 0.33
C LEU A 197 12.12 20.48 -0.22
N GLU A 198 11.82 19.41 -0.96
CA GLU A 198 12.85 18.50 -1.53
C GLU A 198 13.48 19.03 -2.83
N LYS A 199 13.16 20.26 -3.23
CA LYS A 199 13.72 20.96 -4.40
C LYS A 199 13.57 20.25 -5.74
N THR A 200 12.72 19.23 -5.81
CA THR A 200 12.50 18.42 -7.00
C THR A 200 11.02 18.26 -7.30
N TYR A 201 10.71 17.92 -8.56
CA TYR A 201 9.37 17.55 -8.96
C TYR A 201 9.19 16.05 -8.84
N TYR A 202 8.11 15.61 -8.22
CA TYR A 202 7.72 14.21 -8.21
C TYR A 202 6.20 14.09 -8.27
N GLU A 203 5.71 13.46 -9.32
CA GLU A 203 4.31 13.10 -9.47
C GLU A 203 4.20 11.58 -9.29
N ARG A 204 3.61 11.20 -8.17
CA ARG A 204 3.39 9.79 -7.85
C ARG A 204 2.17 9.29 -8.60
N LEU A 205 2.21 8.03 -9.06
CA LEU A 205 1.01 7.30 -9.46
C LEU A 205 -0.09 7.43 -8.38
N PRO A 206 -1.38 7.51 -8.74
CA PRO A 206 -2.45 7.62 -7.75
C PRO A 206 -2.46 6.41 -6.80
N TYR A 207 -2.84 6.59 -5.54
CA TYR A 207 -3.07 5.47 -4.63
C TYR A 207 -4.50 5.41 -4.11
N ARG A 208 -5.00 4.20 -3.88
CA ARG A 208 -6.35 3.98 -3.35
C ARG A 208 -6.42 4.20 -1.83
N ASN A 209 -7.56 4.67 -1.35
CA ASN A 209 -7.82 4.94 0.08
C ASN A 209 -8.64 3.85 0.78
N HIS A 210 -8.85 2.70 0.14
CA HIS A 210 -9.60 1.56 0.66
C HIS A 210 -8.85 0.24 0.44
N ILE A 211 -9.16 -0.79 1.20
CA ILE A 211 -8.72 -2.17 0.91
C ILE A 211 -9.68 -2.79 -0.10
N VAL A 212 -9.13 -3.24 -1.22
CA VAL A 212 -9.87 -3.95 -2.25
C VAL A 212 -10.49 -5.22 -1.64
N LEU A 213 -11.79 -5.42 -1.87
CA LEU A 213 -12.61 -6.53 -1.36
C LEU A 213 -12.86 -6.59 0.16
N GLN A 214 -12.27 -5.71 0.98
CA GLN A 214 -12.57 -5.65 2.42
C GLN A 214 -13.33 -4.38 2.82
N GLU A 215 -13.05 -3.26 2.15
CA GLU A 215 -13.67 -1.96 2.42
C GLU A 215 -14.44 -1.48 1.21
N ASN A 216 -15.47 -0.67 1.45
CA ASN A 216 -16.19 0.01 0.36
C ASN A 216 -15.23 0.86 -0.46
N ALA A 217 -15.42 0.86 -1.79
CA ALA A 217 -14.64 1.66 -2.71
C ALA A 217 -14.66 3.14 -2.30
N GLN A 218 -13.48 3.74 -2.30
CA GLN A 218 -13.25 5.15 -1.96
C GLN A 218 -12.36 5.79 -3.02
N HIS A 219 -12.43 7.11 -3.13
CA HIS A 219 -11.62 7.87 -4.09
C HIS A 219 -10.12 7.61 -3.91
N ALA A 220 -9.38 7.78 -5.00
CA ALA A 220 -7.92 7.74 -5.00
C ALA A 220 -7.32 9.10 -4.61
N THR A 221 -6.11 9.06 -4.07
CA THR A 221 -5.28 10.24 -3.80
C THR A 221 -4.23 10.40 -4.90
N ARG A 222 -4.03 11.63 -5.38
CA ARG A 222 -2.91 12.02 -6.24
C ARG A 222 -1.91 12.83 -5.40
N PHE A 223 -0.67 12.36 -5.32
CA PHE A 223 0.40 13.08 -4.63
C PHE A 223 1.31 13.77 -5.64
N ILE A 224 1.52 15.07 -5.47
CA ILE A 224 2.36 15.89 -6.34
C ILE A 224 3.30 16.73 -5.46
N ALA A 225 4.59 16.51 -5.63
CA ALA A 225 5.63 17.37 -5.09
C ALA A 225 6.20 18.31 -6.13
N LEU A 226 6.44 19.56 -5.73
CA LEU A 226 6.81 20.65 -6.63
C LEU A 226 8.21 21.17 -6.30
N ALA A 227 8.98 21.48 -7.36
CA ALA A 227 10.33 22.02 -7.26
C ALA A 227 10.35 23.53 -6.94
N ASN A 228 11.56 24.08 -6.80
CA ASN A 228 11.76 25.52 -6.57
C ASN A 228 11.44 26.36 -7.80
N VAL A 229 10.90 27.55 -7.58
CA VAL A 229 10.70 28.58 -8.61
C VAL A 229 12.07 28.97 -9.18
N GLY A 230 12.16 28.94 -10.51
CA GLY A 230 13.38 29.30 -11.23
C GLY A 230 14.56 28.34 -10.98
N ASN A 231 14.28 27.06 -10.68
CA ASN A 231 15.32 26.05 -10.53
C ASN A 231 16.12 25.86 -11.85
N PRO A 232 17.44 25.54 -11.75
CA PRO A 232 18.32 25.43 -12.92
C PRO A 232 17.93 24.28 -13.86
N ASP A 233 17.41 23.19 -13.29
CA ASP A 233 17.05 21.96 -14.01
C ASP A 233 15.72 22.08 -14.78
N LYS A 234 15.04 23.23 -14.68
CA LYS A 234 13.71 23.48 -15.26
C LYS A 234 12.66 22.43 -14.86
N LYS A 235 12.84 21.79 -13.69
CA LYS A 235 11.86 20.90 -13.05
C LYS A 235 10.55 21.67 -12.80
N LYS A 236 9.42 20.97 -12.89
CA LYS A 236 8.10 21.59 -12.72
C LYS A 236 7.93 22.11 -11.28
N TYR A 237 7.74 23.41 -11.13
CA TYR A 237 7.48 24.08 -9.85
C TYR A 237 6.03 24.60 -9.73
N LEU A 238 5.27 24.57 -10.83
CA LEU A 238 3.89 25.05 -10.90
C LEU A 238 3.03 24.01 -11.59
N TYR A 239 1.91 23.65 -10.97
CA TYR A 239 1.00 22.62 -11.44
C TYR A 239 -0.41 23.19 -11.57
N ALA A 240 -0.98 23.09 -12.76
CA ALA A 240 -2.33 23.56 -13.07
C ALA A 240 -3.29 22.38 -13.11
N PHE A 241 -4.39 22.47 -12.37
CA PHE A 241 -5.39 21.41 -12.33
C PHE A 241 -6.79 21.94 -12.12
N SER A 242 -7.76 21.08 -12.45
CA SER A 242 -9.17 21.36 -12.27
C SER A 242 -9.76 20.38 -11.25
N ILE A 243 -10.61 20.88 -10.36
CA ILE A 243 -11.26 20.06 -9.33
C ILE A 243 -12.72 20.44 -9.15
N ILE A 244 -13.57 19.43 -8.98
CA ILE A 244 -14.94 19.59 -8.50
C ILE A 244 -14.92 19.17 -7.02
N PRO A 245 -15.36 20.02 -6.08
CA PRO A 245 -15.41 19.68 -4.66
C PRO A 245 -16.16 18.38 -4.39
N MET A 246 -15.66 17.56 -3.47
CA MET A 246 -16.22 16.25 -3.12
C MET A 246 -17.69 16.32 -2.71
N LYS A 247 -18.09 17.40 -2.02
CA LYS A 247 -19.48 17.64 -1.62
C LYS A 247 -20.44 17.80 -2.81
N LEU A 248 -19.91 18.11 -3.98
CA LEU A 248 -20.66 18.42 -5.19
C LEU A 248 -20.52 17.32 -6.26
N MET A 249 -19.67 16.31 -6.02
CA MET A 249 -19.48 15.18 -6.93
C MET A 249 -20.50 14.08 -6.68
N ASP A 250 -20.85 13.36 -7.75
CA ASP A 250 -21.60 12.11 -7.64
C ASP A 250 -20.77 11.02 -6.95
N ALA A 251 -21.44 10.18 -6.15
CA ALA A 251 -20.77 9.14 -5.38
C ALA A 251 -20.09 8.08 -6.27
N ALA A 252 -20.67 7.73 -7.42
CA ALA A 252 -20.10 6.75 -8.35
C ALA A 252 -18.88 7.32 -9.09
N GLU A 253 -18.92 8.60 -9.46
CA GLU A 253 -17.75 9.28 -10.06
C GLU A 253 -16.61 9.43 -9.06
N LEU A 254 -16.92 9.72 -7.80
CA LEU A 254 -15.92 9.92 -6.75
C LEU A 254 -15.09 8.65 -6.49
N VAL A 255 -15.71 7.47 -6.53
CA VAL A 255 -15.04 6.19 -6.25
C VAL A 255 -14.32 5.59 -7.46
N LYS A 256 -14.43 6.20 -8.65
CA LYS A 256 -13.77 5.73 -9.87
C LYS A 256 -12.25 5.73 -9.69
N GLN A 257 -11.63 4.58 -9.95
CA GLN A 257 -10.18 4.43 -9.86
C GLN A 257 -9.51 4.73 -11.20
N PRO A 258 -8.37 5.43 -11.22
CA PRO A 258 -7.48 5.48 -12.37
C PRO A 258 -6.93 4.08 -12.73
N PRO A 259 -6.57 3.82 -14.00
CA PRO A 259 -6.06 2.51 -14.43
C PRO A 259 -4.70 2.17 -13.81
N ASP A 260 -3.92 3.18 -13.45
CA ASP A 260 -2.57 3.12 -12.89
C ASP A 260 -2.56 3.23 -11.35
N VAL A 261 -3.69 2.93 -10.69
CA VAL A 261 -3.82 3.08 -9.24
C VAL A 261 -2.99 2.03 -8.49
N THR A 262 -2.24 2.50 -7.49
CA THR A 262 -1.41 1.66 -6.63
C THR A 262 -2.08 1.43 -5.28
N GLU A 263 -1.48 0.60 -4.43
CA GLU A 263 -1.80 0.53 -3.01
C GLU A 263 -1.44 1.83 -2.27
N ASN A 264 -2.03 2.03 -1.10
CA ASN A 264 -1.70 3.15 -0.22
C ASN A 264 -0.25 3.03 0.31
N PRO A 265 0.64 4.00 0.04
CA PRO A 265 2.06 3.93 0.39
C PRO A 265 2.33 3.85 1.91
N TYR A 266 1.39 4.33 2.72
CA TYR A 266 1.57 4.47 4.17
C TYR A 266 0.97 3.32 4.98
N ARG A 267 0.31 2.35 4.31
CA ARG A 267 -0.33 1.23 5.01
C ARG A 267 0.73 0.22 5.42
N LYS A 268 0.97 0.10 6.72
CA LYS A 268 1.89 -0.92 7.25
C LYS A 268 1.26 -2.31 7.09
N SER A 269 2.04 -3.28 6.62
CA SER A 269 1.68 -4.70 6.65
C SER A 269 1.63 -5.20 8.10
N GLY A 270 0.48 -5.08 8.76
CA GLY A 270 0.02 -5.94 9.86
C GLY A 270 0.92 -6.26 11.06
N LYS A 271 1.99 -5.49 11.37
CA LYS A 271 2.84 -5.74 12.55
C LYS A 271 2.88 -4.66 13.63
N ASP A 272 2.28 -3.50 13.43
CA ASP A 272 2.30 -2.42 14.43
C ASP A 272 0.90 -1.94 14.82
N THR A 273 0.24 -2.70 15.69
CA THR A 273 -0.84 -2.20 16.53
C THR A 273 -0.62 -2.65 17.95
N THR A 274 0.26 -1.94 18.67
CA THR A 274 0.17 -1.69 20.13
C THR A 274 1.31 -0.76 20.58
N ILE A 275 1.02 0.54 20.68
CA ILE A 275 1.69 1.40 21.66
C ILE A 275 0.59 2.15 22.40
N GLY A 276 0.43 1.83 23.69
CA GLY A 276 -0.48 2.55 24.57
C GLY A 276 -1.01 1.77 25.79
N LYS A 277 -0.14 1.14 26.58
CA LYS A 277 -0.18 1.12 28.07
C LYS A 277 0.92 0.20 28.63
N GLN A 278 1.88 0.78 29.32
CA GLN A 278 2.85 0.08 30.16
C GLN A 278 2.23 -0.14 31.55
N THR A 279 2.24 -1.38 32.06
CA THR A 279 2.92 -1.82 33.33
C THR A 279 2.96 -3.37 33.39
N PRO A 280 3.79 -4.00 34.25
CA PRO A 280 4.82 -4.97 33.88
C PRO A 280 4.38 -6.45 33.89
N ALA A 281 5.25 -7.30 33.35
CA ALA A 281 5.12 -8.74 33.14
C ALA A 281 4.67 -9.55 34.38
N PRO A 282 4.08 -10.74 34.13
CA PRO A 282 4.85 -11.95 34.42
C PRO A 282 4.81 -12.99 33.29
N GLU A 283 6.00 -13.52 33.05
CA GLU A 283 6.41 -14.89 32.74
C GLU A 283 5.71 -15.71 31.63
N GLU A 284 6.61 -16.34 30.86
CA GLU A 284 6.40 -17.21 29.70
C GLU A 284 5.46 -18.39 29.97
N GLU A 285 4.62 -18.73 28.98
CA GLU A 285 4.39 -20.14 28.64
C GLU A 285 3.88 -20.32 27.20
N SER A 286 4.75 -20.93 26.39
CA SER A 286 4.49 -21.90 25.31
C SER A 286 3.14 -21.82 24.58
N ALA A 287 3.16 -21.27 23.37
CA ALA A 287 2.09 -21.43 22.39
C ALA A 287 1.91 -22.91 22.01
N CYS A 288 0.79 -23.49 22.46
CA CYS A 288 0.35 -24.83 22.09
C CYS A 288 0.11 -24.94 20.58
N GLN A 289 0.88 -25.82 19.93
CA GLN A 289 0.58 -26.39 18.62
C GLN A 289 -0.64 -27.32 18.77
N PHE A 290 -1.72 -27.08 18.03
CA PHE A 290 -2.81 -28.04 17.88
C PHE A 290 -2.92 -28.48 16.42
N PHE A 291 -2.46 -29.72 16.20
CA PHE A 291 -2.66 -30.59 15.06
C PHE A 291 -4.15 -30.98 14.97
N PHE A 292 -4.77 -30.88 13.79
CA PHE A 292 -6.12 -31.39 13.54
C PHE A 292 -6.06 -32.92 13.35
N ASP A 293 -6.71 -33.66 14.25
CA ASP A 293 -6.90 -35.11 14.13
C ASP A 293 -8.30 -35.38 13.53
N LEU A 294 -8.33 -35.98 12.34
CA LEU A 294 -9.52 -36.51 11.69
C LEU A 294 -9.60 -38.01 12.00
N ASN A 295 -10.46 -38.38 12.93
CA ASN A 295 -11.02 -39.72 12.96
C ASN A 295 -12.44 -39.71 13.51
N GLU A 296 -13.40 -39.81 12.60
CA GLU A 296 -14.76 -40.25 12.92
C GLU A 296 -14.72 -41.73 13.34
N LYS A 297 -15.26 -42.08 14.51
CA LYS A 297 -16.13 -43.27 14.67
C LYS A 297 -17.19 -43.07 15.76
N GLN A 298 -18.40 -43.37 15.32
CA GLN A 298 -19.68 -43.59 16.00
C GLN A 298 -19.62 -44.20 17.41
N GLY A 299 -20.59 -43.83 18.26
CA GLY A 299 -21.04 -44.69 19.35
C GLY A 299 -21.67 -44.01 20.56
N ARG A 300 -23.00 -43.83 20.56
CA ARG A 300 -23.79 -43.57 21.77
C ARG A 300 -23.67 -44.75 22.76
N LYS A 301 -23.39 -44.51 24.05
CA LYS A 301 -24.18 -45.03 25.19
C LYS A 301 -23.66 -44.59 26.59
N ARG A 302 -24.61 -44.02 27.34
CA ARG A 302 -24.90 -44.04 28.79
C ARG A 302 -23.81 -44.39 29.81
N SER A 303 -23.79 -43.54 30.85
CA SER A 303 -23.22 -43.78 32.17
C SER A 303 -23.85 -44.97 32.89
N SER A 304 -23.03 -45.72 33.63
CA SER A 304 -23.43 -46.40 34.85
C SER A 304 -22.20 -46.77 35.70
N THR A 305 -22.20 -46.19 36.91
CA THR A 305 -21.88 -46.82 38.21
C THR A 305 -20.70 -47.80 38.35
N GLY A 306 -19.78 -47.45 39.26
CA GLY A 306 -19.54 -48.30 40.43
C GLY A 306 -18.14 -48.90 40.65
N ARG A 307 -17.50 -48.39 41.72
CA ARG A 307 -16.72 -49.08 42.77
C ARG A 307 -15.33 -49.72 42.50
N HIS A 308 -14.40 -49.18 43.29
CA HIS A 308 -13.34 -49.82 44.10
C HIS A 308 -12.19 -50.59 43.44
N GLY A 309 -10.96 -50.15 43.76
CA GLY A 309 -9.75 -50.99 43.74
C GLY A 309 -8.47 -50.18 43.92
N LYS A 310 -7.88 -50.22 45.12
CA LYS A 310 -6.58 -49.63 45.48
C LYS A 310 -5.41 -50.37 44.81
N SER A 311 -4.41 -49.66 44.30
CA SER A 311 -2.96 -49.95 44.53
C SER A 311 -2.04 -48.98 43.76
N SER A 312 -1.16 -48.34 44.51
CA SER A 312 0.00 -47.53 44.07
C SER A 312 1.20 -48.45 43.73
N PRO A 313 2.41 -47.96 43.42
CA PRO A 313 2.83 -47.12 42.28
C PRO A 313 4.08 -47.71 41.58
N HIS A 314 4.15 -47.68 40.24
CA HIS A 314 5.43 -47.81 39.51
C HIS A 314 5.52 -46.70 38.43
N PRO A 315 6.64 -45.96 38.34
CA PRO A 315 6.76 -44.88 37.38
C PRO A 315 7.00 -45.48 35.98
N LYS A 316 6.01 -45.38 35.08
CA LYS A 316 6.23 -45.63 33.66
C LYS A 316 7.03 -44.45 33.09
N GLN A 317 8.21 -44.76 32.58
CA GLN A 317 9.04 -43.83 31.81
C GLN A 317 8.24 -43.26 30.61
N PRO A 318 8.49 -42.01 30.18
CA PRO A 318 7.86 -41.49 28.96
C PRO A 318 8.37 -42.28 27.75
N CYS A 319 7.46 -42.93 27.02
CA CYS A 319 7.77 -43.50 25.71
C CYS A 319 8.28 -42.40 24.78
N LYS A 320 9.48 -42.59 24.22
CA LYS A 320 10.00 -41.73 23.15
C LYS A 320 9.09 -41.86 21.91
N PRO A 321 8.86 -40.77 21.16
CA PRO A 321 8.10 -40.84 19.90
C PRO A 321 8.75 -41.83 18.92
N PRO A 322 7.96 -42.55 18.11
CA PRO A 322 8.48 -43.56 17.20
C PRO A 322 9.41 -42.90 16.19
N GLN A 323 10.64 -43.41 16.09
CA GLN A 323 11.57 -42.95 15.06
C GLN A 323 11.17 -43.54 13.70
N PRO A 324 11.21 -42.75 12.63
CA PRO A 324 10.88 -43.23 11.30
C PRO A 324 11.90 -44.30 10.85
N PRO A 325 11.45 -45.39 10.21
CA PRO A 325 12.34 -46.39 9.67
C PRO A 325 12.97 -45.86 8.38
N GLY A 326 14.21 -45.40 8.48
CA GLY A 326 15.09 -45.20 7.32
C GLY A 326 15.25 -43.76 6.81
N SER A 327 16.27 -43.61 5.97
CA SER A 327 16.79 -42.37 5.40
C SER A 327 15.84 -41.78 4.34
N CYS A 328 14.69 -41.28 4.76
CA CYS A 328 13.81 -40.51 3.89
C CYS A 328 14.45 -39.14 3.58
N TRP A 329 14.88 -38.95 2.33
CA TRP A 329 15.50 -37.70 1.83
C TRP A 329 14.60 -36.47 1.99
N PHE A 330 13.28 -36.65 2.14
CA PHE A 330 12.30 -35.58 2.26
C PHE A 330 11.88 -35.25 3.71
N CYS A 331 12.18 -36.14 4.67
CA CYS A 331 11.81 -35.94 6.07
C CYS A 331 12.82 -35.04 6.77
N LEU A 332 12.51 -33.74 6.91
CA LEU A 332 13.32 -32.74 7.61
C LEU A 332 13.58 -33.04 9.10
N ALA A 333 12.87 -34.04 9.66
CA ALA A 333 13.04 -34.57 11.00
C ALA A 333 14.15 -35.65 11.11
N SER A 334 14.73 -36.10 10.00
CA SER A 334 15.86 -37.05 10.04
C SER A 334 17.16 -36.32 10.39
N PRO A 335 17.90 -36.77 11.42
CA PRO A 335 19.19 -36.19 11.79
C PRO A 335 20.35 -36.57 10.85
N GLU A 336 20.12 -37.45 9.88
CA GLU A 336 21.16 -38.04 9.00
C GLU A 336 21.34 -37.33 7.64
N VAL A 337 20.53 -36.30 7.33
CA VAL A 337 20.60 -35.60 6.02
C VAL A 337 21.27 -34.23 6.16
N GLU A 338 22.35 -34.02 5.40
CA GLU A 338 23.07 -32.74 5.32
C GLU A 338 22.18 -31.63 4.72
N LYS A 339 22.03 -30.53 5.45
CA LYS A 339 21.17 -29.40 5.10
C LYS A 339 22.01 -28.25 4.54
N HIS A 340 22.39 -28.32 3.26
CA HIS A 340 23.02 -27.19 2.58
C HIS A 340 22.47 -26.90 1.18
N LEU A 341 22.24 -25.59 1.00
CA LEU A 341 21.87 -24.77 -0.16
C LEU A 341 20.48 -24.95 -0.81
N VAL A 342 19.62 -23.98 -0.46
CA VAL A 342 18.27 -23.75 -0.97
C VAL A 342 18.32 -22.80 -2.17
N VAL A 343 17.70 -23.18 -3.29
CA VAL A 343 17.12 -22.24 -4.26
C VAL A 343 15.62 -22.49 -4.27
N SER A 344 14.90 -21.55 -3.64
CA SER A 344 13.46 -21.50 -3.39
C SER A 344 12.83 -22.70 -2.65
N VAL A 345 12.37 -22.44 -1.43
CA VAL A 345 11.34 -23.26 -0.78
C VAL A 345 10.08 -22.42 -0.66
N GLY A 346 9.22 -22.62 -1.66
CA GLY A 346 7.75 -22.59 -1.67
C GLY A 346 7.30 -23.52 -2.83
N THR A 347 6.02 -23.49 -3.26
CA THR A 347 5.64 -23.64 -4.69
C THR A 347 6.03 -24.93 -5.48
N HIS A 348 5.09 -25.86 -5.70
CA HIS A 348 5.24 -26.89 -6.75
C HIS A 348 5.04 -26.26 -8.13
N VAL A 349 5.95 -26.51 -9.08
CA VAL A 349 5.82 -26.08 -10.48
C VAL A 349 5.43 -27.30 -11.31
N ILE A 350 4.33 -27.21 -12.06
CA ILE A 350 3.87 -28.29 -12.94
C ILE A 350 4.13 -27.87 -14.38
N PRO A 351 5.14 -28.44 -15.07
CA PRO A 351 5.38 -28.14 -16.47
C PRO A 351 4.26 -28.74 -17.32
N VAL A 352 3.57 -27.89 -18.07
CA VAL A 352 2.57 -28.30 -19.07
C VAL A 352 3.21 -28.14 -20.46
N PRO A 353 3.25 -29.20 -21.30
CA PRO A 353 3.84 -29.08 -22.63
C PRO A 353 3.07 -28.09 -23.50
N LEU A 354 3.79 -27.17 -24.16
CA LEU A 354 3.20 -26.22 -25.14
C LEU A 354 2.50 -26.92 -26.31
N SER A 355 2.82 -28.19 -26.56
CA SER A 355 2.14 -29.01 -27.57
C SER A 355 0.72 -29.44 -27.16
N CYS A 356 0.37 -29.30 -25.88
CA CYS A 356 -0.91 -29.73 -25.33
C CYS A 356 -1.92 -28.57 -25.26
N CYS A 357 -1.50 -27.39 -24.81
CA CYS A 357 -2.36 -26.21 -24.68
C CYS A 357 -1.55 -24.91 -24.59
N ALA A 358 -2.20 -23.77 -24.84
CA ALA A 358 -1.66 -22.43 -24.58
C ALA A 358 -2.01 -21.94 -23.17
N THR A 359 -1.39 -20.85 -22.72
CA THR A 359 -1.65 -20.25 -21.40
C THR A 359 -3.11 -19.83 -21.22
N ASP A 360 -3.71 -19.26 -22.26
CA ASP A 360 -5.10 -18.82 -22.24
C ASP A 360 -6.05 -20.01 -22.02
N ASP A 361 -5.75 -21.17 -22.62
CA ASP A 361 -6.53 -22.40 -22.43
C ASP A 361 -6.46 -22.89 -20.97
N ILE A 362 -5.32 -22.73 -20.30
CA ILE A 362 -5.14 -23.07 -18.88
C ILE A 362 -5.99 -22.13 -18.03
N LYS A 363 -5.96 -20.83 -18.30
CA LYS A 363 -6.76 -19.82 -17.57
C LYS A 363 -8.26 -20.12 -17.70
N ASP A 364 -8.72 -20.39 -18.92
CA ASP A 364 -10.12 -20.70 -19.22
C ASP A 364 -10.55 -22.00 -18.53
N ALA A 365 -9.72 -23.06 -18.56
CA ALA A 365 -10.02 -24.32 -17.87
C ALA A 365 -10.18 -24.14 -16.36
N PHE A 366 -9.34 -23.30 -15.73
CA PHE A 366 -9.48 -22.96 -14.30
C PHE A 366 -10.77 -22.20 -14.03
N ILE A 367 -11.13 -21.22 -14.86
CA ILE A 367 -12.35 -20.42 -14.70
C ILE A 367 -13.59 -21.31 -14.87
N SER A 368 -13.65 -22.13 -15.92
CA SER A 368 -14.78 -23.01 -16.19
C SER A 368 -15.01 -24.06 -15.10
N GLN A 369 -13.97 -24.79 -14.68
CA GLN A 369 -14.11 -25.78 -13.61
C GLN A 369 -14.42 -25.13 -12.25
N ALA A 370 -13.89 -23.93 -11.98
CA ALA A 370 -14.23 -23.20 -10.77
C ALA A 370 -15.72 -22.82 -10.76
N GLN A 371 -16.29 -22.38 -11.89
CA GLN A 371 -17.72 -22.09 -11.99
C GLN A 371 -18.58 -23.34 -11.75
N GLU A 372 -18.20 -24.49 -12.31
CA GLU A 372 -18.90 -25.77 -12.10
C GLU A 372 -18.88 -26.21 -10.63
N GLN A 373 -17.75 -26.05 -9.94
CA GLN A 373 -17.60 -26.41 -8.54
C GLN A 373 -18.01 -25.29 -7.55
N GLN A 374 -18.59 -24.19 -8.05
CA GLN A 374 -18.98 -23.01 -7.26
C GLN A 374 -17.83 -22.37 -6.47
N ILE A 375 -16.62 -22.41 -7.03
CA ILE A 375 -15.41 -21.78 -6.52
C ILE A 375 -15.27 -20.41 -7.18
N GLU A 376 -15.18 -19.36 -6.37
CA GLU A 376 -14.96 -17.99 -6.86
C GLU A 376 -13.46 -17.74 -7.05
N LEU A 377 -12.98 -17.78 -8.31
CA LEU A 377 -11.62 -17.40 -8.67
C LEU A 377 -11.56 -15.91 -9.04
N LEU A 378 -10.60 -15.21 -8.46
CA LEU A 378 -10.34 -13.78 -8.69
C LEU A 378 -9.02 -13.60 -9.41
N GLU A 379 -9.01 -12.77 -10.43
CA GLU A 379 -7.79 -12.37 -11.14
C GLU A 379 -7.04 -11.30 -10.35
N ILE A 380 -5.75 -11.55 -10.12
CA ILE A 380 -4.84 -10.67 -9.42
C ILE A 380 -3.76 -10.20 -10.41
N PRO A 381 -3.50 -8.88 -10.50
CA PRO A 381 -2.41 -8.35 -11.32
C PRO A 381 -1.03 -8.86 -10.89
N GLU A 382 -0.14 -9.05 -11.86
CA GLU A 382 1.21 -9.64 -11.73
C GLU A 382 2.00 -9.16 -10.50
N HIS A 383 1.97 -7.85 -10.24
CA HIS A 383 2.77 -7.20 -9.17
C HIS A 383 2.15 -7.25 -7.77
N SER A 384 1.05 -7.97 -7.58
CA SER A 384 0.41 -8.07 -6.26
C SER A 384 1.00 -9.25 -5.48
N ASP A 385 1.43 -8.99 -4.24
CA ASP A 385 1.94 -10.04 -3.35
C ASP A 385 0.78 -10.75 -2.64
N ILE A 386 0.75 -12.08 -2.74
CA ILE A 386 -0.27 -12.94 -2.11
C ILE A 386 -0.32 -12.72 -0.59
N LYS A 387 0.82 -12.40 0.05
CA LYS A 387 0.88 -12.10 1.49
C LYS A 387 0.10 -10.84 1.89
N GLN A 388 -0.22 -9.98 0.92
CA GLN A 388 -1.02 -8.77 1.14
C GLN A 388 -2.51 -9.04 0.97
N ILE A 389 -2.86 -10.13 0.29
CA ILE A 389 -4.23 -10.52 -0.06
C ILE A 389 -4.78 -11.53 0.95
N ALA A 390 -3.95 -12.50 1.36
CA ALA A 390 -4.28 -13.48 2.39
C ALA A 390 -3.83 -13.00 3.77
N GLN A 391 -4.77 -12.92 4.73
CA GLN A 391 -4.45 -12.65 6.13
C GLN A 391 -3.57 -13.77 6.72
N PRO A 392 -2.63 -13.49 7.63
CA PRO A 392 -1.94 -14.53 8.38
C PRO A 392 -2.94 -15.48 9.04
N GLY A 393 -2.85 -16.77 8.71
CA GLY A 393 -3.76 -17.81 9.21
C GLY A 393 -5.00 -18.09 8.34
N ALA A 394 -5.22 -17.34 7.25
CA ALA A 394 -6.28 -17.63 6.29
C ALA A 394 -5.81 -18.69 5.27
N ALA A 395 -6.65 -19.71 5.03
CA ALA A 395 -6.44 -20.68 3.96
C ALA A 395 -6.83 -20.08 2.61
N TYR A 396 -6.02 -20.32 1.58
CA TYR A 396 -6.27 -19.87 0.21
C TYR A 396 -5.74 -20.87 -0.81
N PHE A 397 -6.25 -20.77 -2.02
CA PHE A 397 -5.78 -21.44 -3.22
C PHE A 397 -5.37 -20.38 -4.23
N TYR A 398 -4.25 -20.56 -4.92
CA TYR A 398 -3.87 -19.70 -6.03
C TYR A 398 -3.13 -20.47 -7.11
N VAL A 399 -3.17 -19.93 -8.32
CA VAL A 399 -2.44 -20.40 -9.50
C VAL A 399 -1.74 -19.21 -10.11
N GLU A 400 -0.47 -19.37 -10.48
CA GLU A 400 0.32 -18.37 -11.20
C GLU A 400 0.61 -18.92 -12.60
N LEU A 401 0.24 -18.16 -13.62
CA LEU A 401 0.45 -18.50 -15.02
C LEU A 401 1.85 -18.00 -15.46
N ASP A 402 2.34 -18.50 -16.59
CA ASP A 402 3.61 -18.07 -17.18
C ASP A 402 3.58 -16.62 -17.69
N THR A 403 2.38 -16.05 -17.93
CA THR A 403 2.15 -14.61 -18.18
C THR A 403 2.34 -13.74 -16.93
N GLY A 404 2.50 -14.33 -15.75
CA GLY A 404 2.59 -13.64 -14.46
C GLY A 404 1.21 -13.29 -13.86
N GLU A 405 0.12 -13.55 -14.56
CA GLU A 405 -1.24 -13.43 -14.03
C GLU A 405 -1.51 -14.47 -12.94
N LYS A 406 -2.27 -14.07 -11.93
CA LYS A 406 -2.57 -14.93 -10.77
C LYS A 406 -4.09 -15.10 -10.61
N LEU A 407 -4.54 -16.34 -10.47
CA LEU A 407 -5.91 -16.68 -10.06
C LEU A 407 -5.91 -17.01 -8.58
N PHE A 408 -6.87 -16.49 -7.82
CA PHE A 408 -6.91 -16.65 -6.36
C PHE A 408 -8.30 -16.91 -5.82
N HIS A 409 -8.37 -17.84 -4.87
CA HIS A 409 -9.57 -18.17 -4.12
C HIS A 409 -9.28 -18.17 -2.62
N ARG A 410 -10.11 -17.45 -1.85
CA ARG A 410 -10.05 -17.50 -0.39
C ARG A 410 -10.93 -18.64 0.14
N ILE A 411 -10.31 -19.61 0.78
CA ILE A 411 -11.00 -20.78 1.31
C ILE A 411 -11.78 -20.38 2.57
N LYS A 412 -13.11 -20.29 2.45
CA LYS A 412 -14.00 -19.96 3.58
C LYS A 412 -14.41 -21.22 4.36
N LYS A 413 -14.82 -22.30 3.66
CA LYS A 413 -15.14 -23.65 4.17
C LYS A 413 -15.02 -24.67 3.02
N ASN A 414 -14.64 -25.91 3.31
CA ASN A 414 -14.60 -27.07 2.39
C ASN A 414 -14.07 -26.77 0.97
N PHE A 415 -12.75 -26.84 0.77
CA PHE A 415 -12.12 -26.71 -0.54
C PHE A 415 -11.60 -28.08 -1.04
N PRO A 416 -11.83 -28.46 -2.30
CA PRO A 416 -11.30 -29.70 -2.87
C PRO A 416 -9.78 -29.59 -3.04
N LEU A 417 -9.02 -30.31 -2.21
CA LEU A 417 -7.55 -30.26 -2.23
C LEU A 417 -6.94 -30.75 -3.56
N GLN A 418 -7.70 -31.52 -4.35
CA GLN A 418 -7.29 -32.03 -5.66
C GLN A 418 -7.71 -31.14 -6.81
N PHE A 419 -8.40 -30.01 -6.57
CA PHE A 419 -8.92 -29.13 -7.60
C PHE A 419 -7.87 -28.74 -8.65
N GLY A 420 -6.70 -28.28 -8.23
CA GLY A 420 -5.62 -27.93 -9.17
C GLY A 420 -5.15 -29.10 -10.03
N ARG A 421 -5.16 -30.33 -9.50
CA ARG A 421 -4.82 -31.55 -10.24
C ARG A 421 -5.94 -31.96 -11.19
N GLU A 422 -7.19 -31.86 -10.76
CA GLU A 422 -8.38 -32.15 -11.59
C GLU A 422 -8.43 -31.24 -12.82
N VAL A 423 -8.15 -29.95 -12.64
CA VAL A 423 -8.05 -28.99 -13.75
C VAL A 423 -6.96 -29.40 -14.73
N LEU A 424 -5.75 -29.68 -14.24
CA LEU A 424 -4.62 -30.04 -15.10
C LEU A 424 -4.79 -31.41 -15.79
N ALA A 425 -5.45 -32.37 -15.14
CA ALA A 425 -5.71 -33.69 -15.70
C ALA A 425 -6.86 -33.70 -16.72
N SER A 426 -7.61 -32.61 -16.83
CA SER A 426 -8.76 -32.49 -17.73
C SER A 426 -8.39 -32.66 -19.20
N GLU A 427 -9.40 -33.01 -20.00
CA GLU A 427 -9.28 -33.14 -21.46
C GLU A 427 -8.77 -31.86 -22.13
N ALA A 428 -9.03 -30.69 -21.53
CA ALA A 428 -8.61 -29.39 -22.04
C ALA A 428 -7.09 -29.12 -21.90
N ILE A 429 -6.41 -29.78 -20.95
CA ILE A 429 -4.99 -29.52 -20.66
C ILE A 429 -4.12 -30.74 -20.98
N LEU A 430 -4.13 -31.78 -20.15
CA LEU A 430 -3.24 -32.95 -20.34
C LEU A 430 -3.96 -34.19 -20.90
N ASN A 431 -5.29 -34.18 -20.98
CA ASN A 431 -6.11 -35.28 -21.48
C ASN A 431 -5.80 -36.64 -20.83
N ILE A 432 -5.76 -36.64 -19.49
CA ILE A 432 -5.45 -37.81 -18.66
C ILE A 432 -6.37 -37.84 -17.42
N PRO A 433 -7.71 -37.90 -17.59
CA PRO A 433 -8.66 -37.76 -16.50
C PRO A 433 -8.48 -38.81 -15.39
N ASP A 434 -8.01 -40.02 -15.73
CA ASP A 434 -7.70 -41.09 -14.78
C ASP A 434 -6.61 -40.70 -13.77
N LYS A 435 -5.72 -39.76 -14.14
CA LYS A 435 -4.64 -39.26 -13.26
C LYS A 435 -5.07 -38.11 -12.36
N SER A 436 -6.35 -37.73 -12.36
CA SER A 436 -6.92 -36.82 -11.37
C SER A 436 -6.84 -37.40 -9.95
N ASP A 437 -7.00 -38.73 -9.80
CA ASP A 437 -6.74 -39.43 -8.53
C ASP A 437 -5.25 -39.81 -8.43
N TRP A 438 -4.58 -39.26 -7.43
CA TRP A 438 -3.16 -39.53 -7.17
C TRP A 438 -2.87 -41.02 -6.90
N ARG A 439 -3.86 -41.79 -6.43
CA ARG A 439 -3.71 -43.24 -6.19
C ARG A 439 -3.56 -44.02 -7.48
N GLN A 440 -4.11 -43.51 -8.58
CA GLN A 440 -4.03 -44.11 -9.91
C GLN A 440 -2.76 -43.70 -10.67
N CYS A 441 -1.91 -42.85 -10.06
CA CYS A 441 -0.62 -42.47 -10.62
C CYS A 441 0.50 -43.46 -10.32
N GLN A 442 0.25 -44.52 -9.53
CA GLN A 442 1.24 -45.54 -9.22
C GLN A 442 1.60 -46.33 -10.47
N ILE A 443 2.90 -46.39 -10.77
CA ILE A 443 3.48 -47.19 -11.85
C ILE A 443 4.47 -48.17 -11.26
N SER A 444 4.89 -49.17 -12.04
CA SER A 444 5.85 -50.16 -11.55
C SER A 444 7.22 -49.52 -11.29
N LYS A 445 7.99 -50.10 -10.36
CA LYS A 445 9.34 -49.60 -10.02
C LYS A 445 10.25 -49.57 -11.26
N GLU A 446 10.12 -50.58 -12.12
CA GLU A 446 10.88 -50.70 -13.36
C GLU A 446 10.57 -49.56 -14.34
N GLU A 447 9.30 -49.14 -14.43
CA GLU A 447 8.88 -48.00 -15.25
C GLU A 447 9.36 -46.67 -14.65
N GLU A 448 9.29 -46.49 -13.32
CA GLU A 448 9.84 -45.31 -12.65
C GLU A 448 11.34 -45.17 -12.88
N GLU A 449 12.11 -46.25 -12.74
CA GLU A 449 13.56 -46.26 -13.00
C GLU A 449 13.89 -45.94 -14.47
N THR A 450 13.02 -46.34 -15.39
CA THR A 450 13.18 -46.05 -16.82
C THR A 450 12.90 -44.57 -17.11
N LEU A 451 11.82 -44.02 -16.56
CA LEU A 451 11.46 -42.60 -16.69
C LEU A 451 12.52 -41.70 -16.05
N ALA A 452 13.02 -42.05 -14.86
CA ALA A 452 14.07 -41.30 -14.18
C ALA A 452 15.37 -41.28 -14.98
N ARG A 453 15.76 -42.41 -15.58
CA ARG A 453 16.95 -42.47 -16.47
C ARG A 453 16.77 -41.61 -17.71
N ARG A 454 15.60 -41.68 -18.34
CA ARG A 454 15.28 -40.85 -19.52
C ARG A 454 15.32 -39.36 -19.17
N PHE A 455 14.67 -38.97 -18.08
CA PHE A 455 14.67 -37.58 -17.61
C PHE A 455 16.09 -37.06 -17.35
N ARG A 456 16.94 -37.82 -16.67
CA ARG A 456 18.35 -37.44 -16.45
C ARG A 456 19.10 -37.22 -17.76
N LYS A 457 18.89 -38.09 -18.75
CA LYS A 457 19.51 -37.97 -20.07
C LYS A 457 19.01 -36.75 -20.83
N ASP A 458 17.71 -36.49 -20.81
CA ASP A 458 17.11 -35.36 -21.52
C ASP A 458 17.55 -34.00 -20.92
N PHE A 459 17.87 -33.96 -19.63
CA PHE A 459 18.35 -32.76 -18.91
C PHE A 459 19.87 -32.66 -18.77
N GLU A 460 20.63 -33.65 -19.26
CA GLU A 460 22.10 -33.68 -19.25
C GLU A 460 22.74 -32.38 -19.80
N PRO A 461 22.24 -31.75 -20.88
CA PRO A 461 22.80 -30.50 -21.41
C PRO A 461 22.67 -29.28 -20.49
N PHE A 462 21.84 -29.37 -19.44
CA PHE A 462 21.57 -28.29 -18.48
C PHE A 462 22.21 -28.56 -17.12
N ASP A 463 22.94 -29.67 -16.98
CA ASP A 463 23.62 -30.04 -15.74
C ASP A 463 24.99 -29.33 -15.66
N PHE A 464 25.02 -28.24 -14.91
CA PHE A 464 26.21 -27.43 -14.65
C PHE A 464 27.34 -28.20 -13.92
N THR A 465 27.07 -29.41 -13.41
CA THR A 465 28.09 -30.27 -12.78
C THR A 465 28.85 -31.14 -13.77
N LEU A 466 28.41 -31.19 -15.04
CA LEU A 466 29.04 -31.95 -16.12
C LEU A 466 30.02 -31.10 -16.96
N ASP A 467 30.02 -29.78 -16.81
CA ASP A 467 30.99 -28.87 -17.44
C ASP A 467 32.30 -28.84 -16.64
N ASN A 468 33.27 -29.67 -17.05
CA ASN A 468 34.69 -29.59 -16.68
C ASN A 468 35.56 -29.56 -17.93
#